data_AF-A0A5N9BV24-F1
#
_entry.id   AF-A0A5N9BV24-F1
#
_cell.length_a   1.000
_cell.length_b   1.000
_cell.length_c   1.000
_cell.angle_alpha   90.00
_cell.angle_beta   90.00
_cell.angle_gamma   90.00
#
_symmetry.space_group_name_H-M   'P 1'
#
loop_
_entity.id
_entity.type
_entity.pdbx_description
1 polymer ?
#
loop_
_entity_poly.entity_id
_entity_poly.type
_entity_poly.pdbx_seq_one_letter_code
_entity_poly.pdbx_strand_id
1 'polypeptide(L)'
;MSIPNNIKPTRIALITLVLCLIASAMLGIMIVLIGDFGERQIKILGTVTALAGFSLISLPSLFNLERQQYQLVAKPGIFAGLIFFLLILIIIWGSGDFGNEIMGKSTFSAGVVGFGLNHILLLFIVKPRAKALQLIQKFTSVTICFVACILIGTIWVEEMPDPLFRILITLVILDVLGTISLPILSRITFNR
;
A
#
# COMPACT_ATOMS: atom_id res chain seq x y z
N MET A 1 20.63 -29.82 22.85
CA MET A 1 20.80 -29.04 21.60
C MET A 1 19.46 -28.43 21.25
N SER A 2 19.18 -27.22 21.75
CA SER A 2 17.87 -26.58 21.61
C SER A 2 17.75 -25.91 20.24
N ILE A 3 16.89 -26.43 19.38
CA ILE A 3 16.46 -25.72 18.16
C ILE A 3 15.67 -24.50 18.61
N PRO A 4 16.09 -23.25 18.35
CA PRO A 4 15.30 -22.09 18.69
C PRO A 4 14.18 -21.92 17.64
N ASN A 5 13.17 -22.80 17.69
CA ASN A 5 12.00 -22.66 16.84
C ASN A 5 11.00 -21.70 17.48
N ASN A 6 11.27 -20.41 17.30
CA ASN A 6 10.27 -19.37 17.44
C ASN A 6 10.35 -18.42 16.25
N ILE A 7 10.40 -18.99 15.04
CA ILE A 7 10.36 -18.20 13.82
C ILE A 7 8.93 -17.73 13.63
N LYS A 8 8.69 -16.46 13.96
CA LYS A 8 7.38 -15.82 13.75
C LYS A 8 7.03 -15.87 12.25
N PRO A 9 5.79 -16.22 11.86
CA PRO A 9 5.38 -16.32 10.46
C PRO A 9 5.65 -15.02 9.68
N THR A 10 5.49 -13.87 10.35
CA THR A 10 5.77 -12.55 9.78
C THR A 10 7.24 -12.34 9.43
N ARG A 11 8.17 -12.91 10.20
CA ARG A 11 9.61 -12.80 9.93
C ARG A 11 10.00 -13.57 8.68
N ILE A 12 9.44 -14.77 8.47
CA ILE A 12 9.68 -15.53 7.23
C ILE A 12 9.01 -14.81 6.06
N ALA A 13 7.80 -14.26 6.22
CA ALA A 13 7.16 -13.46 5.17
C ALA A 13 8.04 -12.26 4.74
N LEU A 14 8.60 -11.51 5.69
CA LEU A 14 9.52 -10.40 5.41
C LEU A 14 10.81 -10.86 4.72
N ILE A 15 11.45 -11.92 5.20
CA ILE A 15 12.69 -12.45 4.60
C ILE A 15 12.41 -12.93 3.16
N THR A 16 11.33 -13.69 2.96
CA THR A 16 10.92 -14.17 1.64
C THR A 16 10.65 -13.00 0.69
N LEU A 17 9.95 -11.97 1.17
CA LEU A 17 9.64 -10.78 0.38
C LEU A 17 10.91 -10.00 -0.01
N VAL A 18 11.88 -9.84 0.90
CA VAL A 18 13.17 -9.22 0.60
C VAL A 18 13.96 -10.03 -0.43
N LEU A 19 14.04 -11.35 -0.27
CA LEU A 19 14.72 -12.23 -1.23
C LEU A 19 14.06 -12.16 -2.61
N CYS A 20 12.73 -12.18 -2.64
CA CYS A 20 11.95 -12.05 -3.87
C CYS A 20 12.21 -10.69 -4.54
N LEU A 21 12.28 -9.61 -3.77
CA LEU A 21 12.57 -8.27 -4.27
C LEU A 21 13.97 -8.16 -4.87
N ILE A 22 14.98 -8.74 -4.22
CA ILE A 22 16.37 -8.75 -4.73
C ILE A 22 16.42 -9.51 -6.07
N ALA A 23 15.84 -10.71 -6.13
CA ALA A 23 15.80 -11.50 -7.35
C ALA A 23 15.05 -10.76 -8.49
N SER A 24 13.95 -10.11 -8.14
CA SER A 24 13.13 -9.35 -9.09
C SER A 24 13.86 -8.11 -9.60
N ALA A 25 14.57 -7.38 -8.74
CA ALA A 25 15.39 -6.24 -9.13
C ALA A 25 16.52 -6.65 -10.08
N MET A 26 17.20 -7.76 -9.80
CA MET A 26 18.22 -8.31 -10.69
C MET A 26 17.65 -8.62 -12.09
N LEU A 27 16.49 -9.28 -12.15
CA LEU A 27 15.81 -9.58 -13.42
C LEU A 27 15.39 -8.31 -14.17
N GLY A 28 14.80 -7.33 -13.46
CA GLY A 28 14.40 -6.06 -14.04
C GLY A 28 15.59 -5.29 -14.62
N ILE A 29 16.70 -5.19 -13.86
CA ILE A 29 17.93 -4.54 -14.32
C ILE A 29 18.51 -5.23 -15.55
N MET A 30 18.53 -6.58 -15.57
CA MET A 30 19.00 -7.33 -16.74
C MET A 30 18.17 -7.05 -18.00
N ILE A 31 16.84 -6.99 -17.87
CA ILE A 31 15.94 -6.65 -18.99
C ILE A 31 16.21 -5.23 -19.48
N VAL A 32 16.40 -4.26 -18.58
CA VAL A 32 16.64 -2.87 -18.97
C VAL A 32 18.00 -2.70 -19.67
N LEU A 33 19.03 -3.43 -19.26
CA LEU A 33 20.39 -3.28 -19.80
C LEU A 33 20.61 -4.02 -21.12
N ILE A 34 19.99 -5.19 -21.31
CA ILE A 34 20.30 -6.11 -22.41
C ILE A 34 19.04 -6.48 -23.23
N GLY A 35 17.86 -6.18 -22.72
CA GLY A 35 16.60 -6.59 -23.32
C GLY A 35 16.22 -5.82 -24.59
N ASP A 36 15.40 -6.47 -25.40
CA ASP A 36 14.77 -5.93 -26.61
C ASP A 36 13.37 -5.34 -26.35
N PHE A 37 12.91 -5.39 -25.09
CA PHE A 37 11.58 -4.97 -24.66
C PHE A 37 10.44 -5.68 -25.43
N GLY A 38 10.65 -6.92 -25.86
CA GLY A 38 9.56 -7.73 -26.39
C GLY A 38 8.43 -7.94 -25.38
N GLU A 39 7.26 -8.39 -25.85
CA GLU A 39 6.05 -8.57 -25.04
C GLU A 39 6.30 -9.33 -23.73
N ARG A 40 7.07 -10.43 -23.78
CA ARG A 40 7.42 -11.21 -22.60
C ARG A 40 8.25 -10.42 -21.58
N GLN A 41 9.21 -9.61 -22.05
CA GLN A 41 10.06 -8.82 -21.16
C GLN A 41 9.27 -7.71 -20.49
N ILE A 42 8.34 -7.06 -21.21
CA ILE A 42 7.43 -6.07 -20.62
C ILE A 42 6.55 -6.71 -19.54
N LYS A 43 5.99 -7.91 -19.79
CA LYS A 43 5.20 -8.65 -18.79
C LYS A 43 6.00 -9.02 -17.55
N ILE A 44 7.26 -9.44 -17.72
CA ILE A 44 8.16 -9.73 -16.60
C ILE A 44 8.47 -8.44 -15.81
N LEU A 45 8.79 -7.34 -16.49
CA LEU A 45 9.10 -6.06 -15.85
C LEU A 45 7.88 -5.50 -15.08
N GLY A 46 6.68 -5.64 -15.63
CA GLY A 46 5.43 -5.33 -14.96
C GLY A 46 5.23 -6.18 -13.69
N THR A 47 5.53 -7.48 -13.75
CA THR A 47 5.44 -8.40 -12.59
C THR A 47 6.41 -8.01 -11.48
N VAL A 48 7.66 -7.69 -11.83
CA VAL A 48 8.69 -7.18 -10.90
C VAL A 48 8.23 -5.89 -10.23
N THR A 49 7.66 -4.97 -11.01
CA THR A 49 7.15 -3.68 -10.51
C THR A 49 5.94 -3.88 -9.59
N ALA A 50 5.00 -4.74 -9.96
CA ALA A 50 3.84 -5.07 -9.15
C ALA A 50 4.24 -5.69 -7.81
N LEU A 51 5.23 -6.60 -7.82
CA LEU A 51 5.74 -7.23 -6.62
C LEU A 51 6.47 -6.20 -5.72
N ALA A 52 7.26 -5.30 -6.29
CA ALA A 52 7.89 -4.22 -5.56
C ALA A 52 6.85 -3.27 -4.93
N GLY A 53 5.81 -2.91 -5.67
CA GLY A 53 4.70 -2.10 -5.19
C GLY A 53 3.94 -2.78 -4.04
N PHE A 54 3.55 -4.05 -4.21
CA PHE A 54 2.91 -4.85 -3.16
C PHE A 54 3.77 -4.93 -1.89
N SER A 55 5.08 -5.12 -2.08
CA SER A 55 6.06 -5.21 -1.00
C SER A 55 6.12 -3.93 -0.17
N LEU A 56 6.19 -2.78 -0.85
CA LEU A 56 6.22 -1.46 -0.23
C LEU A 56 4.90 -1.14 0.48
N ILE A 57 3.78 -1.39 -0.20
CA ILE A 57 2.45 -1.10 0.35
C ILE A 57 2.17 -1.98 1.57
N SER A 58 2.57 -3.26 1.57
CA SER A 58 2.24 -4.20 2.66
C SER A 58 3.14 -4.10 3.89
N LEU A 59 4.24 -3.35 3.82
CA LEU A 59 5.20 -3.20 4.92
C LEU A 59 4.55 -2.73 6.24
N PRO A 60 3.71 -1.67 6.28
CA PRO A 60 3.07 -1.21 7.50
C PRO A 60 2.18 -2.28 8.13
N SER A 61 1.44 -3.05 7.33
CA SER A 61 0.63 -4.15 7.86
C SER A 61 1.49 -5.29 8.41
N LEU A 62 2.56 -5.69 7.70
CA LEU A 62 3.48 -6.72 8.19
C LEU A 62 4.13 -6.30 9.51
N PHE A 63 4.58 -5.05 9.62
CA PHE A 63 5.17 -4.51 10.84
C PHE A 63 4.20 -4.54 12.05
N ASN A 64 2.95 -4.13 11.83
CA ASN A 64 1.93 -4.15 12.88
C ASN A 64 1.53 -5.58 13.27
N LEU A 65 1.45 -6.50 12.29
CA LEU A 65 1.16 -7.91 12.54
C LEU A 65 2.26 -8.59 13.37
N GLU A 66 3.53 -8.31 13.10
CA GLU A 66 4.67 -8.85 13.86
C GLU A 66 4.64 -8.41 15.34
N ARG A 67 4.19 -7.17 15.58
CA ARG A 67 4.05 -6.58 16.92
C ARG A 67 2.72 -6.91 17.60
N GLN A 68 1.86 -7.72 16.96
CA GLN A 68 0.51 -8.03 17.40
C GLN A 68 -0.36 -6.79 17.66
N GLN A 69 -0.06 -5.68 16.99
CA GLN A 69 -0.76 -4.40 17.13
C GLN A 69 -1.71 -4.19 15.95
N TYR A 70 -2.88 -3.59 16.21
CA TYR A 70 -3.88 -3.25 15.20
C TYR A 70 -4.22 -4.41 14.23
N GLN A 71 -4.25 -5.65 14.71
CA GLN A 71 -4.44 -6.84 13.86
C GLN A 71 -5.75 -6.81 13.05
N LEU A 72 -6.79 -6.17 13.59
CA LEU A 72 -8.08 -5.99 12.91
C LEU A 72 -7.97 -5.14 11.64
N VAL A 73 -6.96 -4.27 11.54
CA VAL A 73 -6.70 -3.43 10.36
C VAL A 73 -5.54 -4.00 9.53
N ALA A 74 -4.50 -4.55 10.19
CA ALA A 74 -3.34 -5.14 9.52
C ALA A 74 -3.67 -6.38 8.67
N LYS A 75 -4.57 -7.25 9.13
CA LYS A 75 -5.01 -8.41 8.34
C LYS A 75 -5.70 -7.97 7.04
N PRO A 76 -6.79 -7.17 7.07
CA PRO A 76 -7.44 -6.73 5.83
C PRO A 76 -6.52 -5.88 4.96
N GLY A 77 -5.56 -5.13 5.52
CA GLY A 77 -4.55 -4.40 4.75
C GLY A 77 -3.67 -5.31 3.88
N ILE A 78 -3.18 -6.43 4.42
CA ILE A 78 -2.42 -7.43 3.65
C ILE A 78 -3.32 -8.13 2.64
N PHE A 79 -4.54 -8.55 3.04
CA PHE A 79 -5.47 -9.23 2.13
C PHE A 79 -5.84 -8.34 0.94
N ALA A 80 -6.16 -7.07 1.17
CA ALA A 80 -6.47 -6.11 0.11
C ALA A 80 -5.26 -5.88 -0.81
N GLY A 81 -4.06 -5.73 -0.24
CA GLY A 81 -2.82 -5.63 -1.02
C GLY A 81 -2.55 -6.88 -1.87
N LEU A 82 -2.82 -8.07 -1.33
CA LEU A 82 -2.64 -9.34 -2.03
C LEU A 82 -3.64 -9.49 -3.18
N ILE A 83 -4.92 -9.15 -2.95
CA ILE A 83 -5.95 -9.12 -3.99
C ILE A 83 -5.54 -8.17 -5.12
N PHE A 84 -5.10 -6.95 -4.77
CA PHE A 84 -4.61 -5.98 -5.74
C PHE A 84 -3.44 -6.52 -6.57
N PHE A 85 -2.45 -7.14 -5.93
CA PHE A 85 -1.31 -7.76 -6.60
C PHE A 85 -1.74 -8.87 -7.56
N LEU A 86 -2.63 -9.77 -7.12
CA LEU A 86 -3.13 -10.86 -7.96
C LEU A 86 -3.91 -10.35 -9.16
N LEU A 87 -4.75 -9.32 -8.99
CA LEU A 87 -5.47 -8.70 -10.09
C LEU A 87 -4.52 -8.07 -11.12
N ILE A 88 -3.45 -7.40 -10.67
CA ILE A 88 -2.41 -6.89 -11.57
C ILE A 88 -1.75 -8.03 -12.34
N LEU A 89 -1.43 -9.16 -11.69
CA LEU A 89 -0.84 -10.31 -12.40
C LEU A 89 -1.79 -10.87 -13.46
N ILE A 90 -3.09 -10.94 -13.16
CA ILE A 90 -4.10 -11.39 -14.12
C ILE A 90 -4.18 -10.41 -15.31
N ILE A 91 -4.09 -9.10 -15.08
CA ILE A 91 -4.08 -8.11 -16.18
C ILE A 91 -2.79 -8.23 -17.02
N ILE A 92 -1.64 -8.43 -16.40
CA ILE A 92 -0.35 -8.54 -17.11
C ILE A 92 -0.27 -9.80 -17.96
N TRP A 93 -0.68 -10.94 -17.40
CA TRP A 93 -0.51 -12.26 -18.03
C TRP A 93 -1.76 -12.77 -18.73
N GLY A 94 -2.92 -12.20 -18.45
CA GLY A 94 -4.20 -12.57 -19.06
C GLY A 94 -4.24 -12.30 -20.56
N SER A 95 -5.15 -13.00 -21.23
CA SER A 95 -5.60 -12.64 -22.58
C SER A 95 -6.23 -11.23 -22.61
N GLY A 96 -6.36 -10.66 -23.80
CA GLY A 96 -6.92 -9.31 -24.00
C GLY A 96 -8.30 -9.08 -23.35
N ASP A 97 -9.09 -10.15 -23.17
CA ASP A 97 -10.42 -10.09 -22.53
C ASP A 97 -10.38 -9.76 -21.03
N PHE A 98 -9.25 -10.02 -20.37
CA PHE A 98 -9.05 -9.68 -18.96
C PHE A 98 -8.69 -8.20 -18.74
N GLY A 99 -8.42 -7.45 -19.81
CA GLY A 99 -8.24 -5.99 -19.79
C GLY A 99 -9.54 -5.19 -19.83
N ASN A 100 -10.68 -5.79 -19.48
CA ASN A 100 -11.96 -5.09 -19.55
C ASN A 100 -12.09 -4.00 -18.46
N GLU A 101 -13.00 -3.06 -18.70
CA GLU A 101 -13.22 -1.89 -17.84
C GLU A 101 -13.55 -2.28 -16.39
N ILE A 102 -14.38 -3.31 -16.19
CA ILE A 102 -14.79 -3.79 -14.86
C ILE A 102 -13.60 -4.32 -14.07
N MET A 103 -12.71 -5.07 -14.72
CA MET A 103 -11.49 -5.59 -14.09
C MET A 103 -10.53 -4.44 -13.76
N GLY A 104 -10.40 -3.45 -14.64
CA GLY A 104 -9.65 -2.23 -14.37
C GLY A 104 -10.17 -1.49 -13.13
N LYS A 105 -11.47 -1.19 -13.10
CA LYS A 105 -12.15 -0.52 -11.96
C LYS A 105 -11.97 -1.29 -10.64
N SER A 106 -12.12 -2.62 -10.70
CA SER A 106 -11.95 -3.50 -9.54
C SER A 106 -10.50 -3.51 -9.03
N THR A 107 -9.53 -3.52 -9.95
CA THR A 107 -8.10 -3.48 -9.62
C THR A 107 -7.73 -2.14 -8.97
N PHE A 108 -8.15 -1.02 -9.55
CA PHE A 108 -7.92 0.29 -8.95
C PHE A 108 -8.59 0.43 -7.58
N SER A 109 -9.83 -0.06 -7.43
CA SER A 109 -10.55 -0.05 -6.15
C SER A 109 -9.81 -0.87 -5.08
N ALA A 110 -9.35 -2.08 -5.42
CA ALA A 110 -8.55 -2.92 -4.53
C ALA A 110 -7.22 -2.23 -4.13
N GLY A 111 -6.58 -1.56 -5.09
CA GLY A 111 -5.37 -0.76 -4.86
C GLY A 111 -5.61 0.40 -3.89
N VAL A 112 -6.68 1.16 -4.06
CA VAL A 112 -7.06 2.27 -3.17
C VAL A 112 -7.35 1.77 -1.75
N VAL A 113 -8.09 0.67 -1.60
CA VAL A 113 -8.36 0.06 -0.29
C VAL A 113 -7.07 -0.45 0.35
N GLY A 114 -6.24 -1.19 -0.39
CA GLY A 114 -4.97 -1.72 0.10
C GLY A 114 -4.01 -0.62 0.53
N PHE A 115 -3.88 0.43 -0.29
CA PHE A 115 -3.06 1.59 0.02
C PHE A 115 -3.60 2.35 1.23
N GLY A 116 -4.89 2.68 1.27
CA GLY A 116 -5.50 3.44 2.37
C GLY A 116 -5.36 2.74 3.73
N LEU A 117 -5.60 1.43 3.80
CA LEU A 117 -5.43 0.66 5.04
C LEU A 117 -3.97 0.66 5.51
N ASN A 118 -3.02 0.45 4.59
CA ASN A 118 -1.60 0.46 4.93
C ASN A 118 -1.10 1.87 5.27
N HIS A 119 -1.65 2.91 4.66
CA HIS A 119 -1.34 4.31 4.97
C HIS A 119 -1.79 4.69 6.38
N ILE A 120 -2.99 4.26 6.80
CA ILE A 120 -3.46 4.41 8.19
C ILE A 120 -2.56 3.63 9.17
N LEU A 121 -2.19 2.40 8.82
CA LEU A 121 -1.29 1.59 9.66
C LEU A 121 0.11 2.21 9.79
N LEU A 122 0.59 2.90 8.76
CA LEU A 122 1.83 3.67 8.81
C LEU A 122 1.74 4.80 9.84
N LEU A 123 0.62 5.55 9.85
CA LEU A 123 0.38 6.58 10.86
C LEU A 123 0.37 6.01 12.28
N PHE A 124 -0.21 4.82 12.47
CA PHE A 124 -0.30 4.16 13.79
C PHE A 124 1.01 3.59 14.32
N ILE A 125 2.07 3.54 13.50
CA ILE A 125 3.43 3.28 13.99
C ILE A 125 3.88 4.40 14.94
N VAL A 126 3.46 5.63 14.69
CA VAL A 126 3.70 6.78 15.57
C VAL A 126 2.79 6.67 16.78
N LYS A 127 3.37 6.68 17.99
CA LYS A 127 2.64 6.60 19.27
C LYS A 127 2.72 7.93 20.02
N PRO A 128 1.91 8.93 19.64
CA PRO A 128 1.94 10.23 20.30
C PRO A 128 1.43 10.15 21.75
N ARG A 129 2.14 10.78 22.68
CA ARG A 129 1.74 10.89 24.09
C ARG A 129 0.71 12.00 24.33
N ALA A 130 0.83 13.12 23.62
CA ALA A 130 -0.08 14.25 23.78
C ALA A 130 -1.45 13.97 23.14
N LYS A 131 -2.54 14.29 23.88
CA LYS A 131 -3.92 14.10 23.39
C LYS A 131 -4.21 14.85 22.09
N ALA A 132 -3.63 16.04 21.93
CA ALA A 132 -3.76 16.83 20.69
C ALA A 132 -3.19 16.09 19.47
N LEU A 133 -2.02 15.45 19.62
CA LEU A 133 -1.40 14.68 18.55
C LEU A 133 -2.19 13.40 18.23
N GLN A 134 -2.78 12.75 19.24
CA GLN A 134 -3.68 11.61 19.00
C GLN A 134 -4.94 12.04 18.25
N LEU A 135 -5.45 13.24 18.51
CA LEU A 135 -6.58 13.80 17.79
C LEU A 135 -6.23 14.07 16.32
N ILE A 136 -5.06 14.67 16.07
CA ILE A 136 -4.54 14.88 14.71
C ILE A 136 -4.38 13.54 13.98
N GLN A 137 -3.77 12.54 14.63
CA GLN A 137 -3.61 11.20 14.06
C GLN A 137 -4.95 10.57 13.64
N LYS A 138 -5.98 10.65 14.51
CA LYS A 138 -7.33 10.17 14.18
C LYS A 138 -7.95 10.95 13.04
N PHE A 139 -7.79 12.28 13.04
CA PHE A 139 -8.33 13.15 12.01
C PHE A 139 -7.71 12.84 10.64
N THR A 140 -6.39 12.73 10.54
CA THR A 140 -5.70 12.32 9.31
C THR A 140 -6.14 10.93 8.85
N SER A 141 -6.33 9.98 9.78
CA SER A 141 -6.84 8.64 9.42
C SER A 141 -8.24 8.69 8.81
N VAL A 142 -9.11 9.58 9.33
CA VAL A 142 -10.44 9.83 8.75
C VAL A 142 -10.32 10.49 7.38
N THR A 143 -9.41 11.45 7.21
CA THR A 143 -9.13 12.08 5.90
C THR A 143 -8.72 11.05 4.86
N ILE A 144 -7.82 10.12 5.18
CA ILE A 144 -7.43 9.01 4.27
C ILE A 144 -8.65 8.18 3.86
N CYS A 145 -9.52 7.84 4.82
CA CYS A 145 -10.73 7.08 4.54
C CYS A 145 -11.66 7.83 3.59
N PHE A 146 -11.86 9.14 3.81
CA PHE A 146 -12.67 9.98 2.90
C PHE A 146 -12.07 10.06 1.50
N VAL A 147 -10.76 10.25 1.37
CA VAL A 147 -10.07 10.25 0.07
C VAL A 147 -10.28 8.93 -0.64
N ALA A 148 -10.11 7.79 0.06
CA ALA A 148 -10.34 6.47 -0.50
C ALA A 148 -11.78 6.27 -0.99
N CYS A 149 -12.78 6.69 -0.20
CA CYS A 149 -14.18 6.62 -0.58
C CYS A 149 -14.50 7.45 -1.83
N ILE A 150 -13.97 8.69 -1.90
CA ILE A 150 -14.17 9.57 -3.06
C ILE A 150 -13.53 8.94 -4.30
N LEU A 151 -12.27 8.48 -4.20
CA LEU A 151 -11.56 7.85 -5.32
C LEU A 151 -12.31 6.62 -5.86
N ILE A 152 -12.75 5.73 -4.97
CA ILE A 152 -13.54 4.56 -5.37
C ILE A 152 -14.86 5.02 -6.02
N GLY A 153 -15.58 5.96 -5.41
CA GLY A 153 -16.81 6.51 -5.99
C GLY A 153 -16.59 7.06 -7.41
N THR A 154 -15.53 7.83 -7.62
CA THR A 154 -15.21 8.40 -8.95
C THR A 154 -14.81 7.34 -9.98
N ILE A 155 -14.15 6.25 -9.55
CA ILE A 155 -13.80 5.14 -10.44
C ILE A 155 -15.07 4.46 -10.99
N TRP A 156 -16.12 4.36 -10.20
CA TRP A 156 -17.35 3.66 -10.60
C TRP A 156 -18.37 4.54 -11.29
N VAL A 157 -18.46 5.81 -10.90
CA VAL A 157 -19.41 6.77 -11.49
C VAL A 157 -18.85 7.36 -12.80
N GLU A 158 -17.54 7.31 -13.03
CA GLU A 158 -16.82 7.89 -14.19
C GLU A 158 -17.02 9.40 -14.41
N GLU A 159 -17.84 10.04 -13.60
CA GLU A 159 -18.05 11.48 -13.58
C GLU A 159 -17.45 12.07 -12.31
N MET A 160 -16.67 13.13 -12.47
CA MET A 160 -16.12 13.90 -11.37
C MET A 160 -16.53 15.37 -11.49
N PRO A 161 -17.58 15.81 -10.77
CA PRO A 161 -17.95 17.21 -10.70
C PRO A 161 -16.79 18.09 -10.20
N ASP A 162 -16.63 19.28 -10.78
CA ASP A 162 -15.57 20.24 -10.38
C ASP A 162 -15.51 20.51 -8.87
N PRO A 163 -16.64 20.66 -8.14
CA PRO A 163 -16.59 20.84 -6.68
C PRO A 163 -15.99 19.63 -5.96
N LEU A 164 -16.31 18.40 -6.40
CA LEU A 164 -15.75 17.18 -5.81
C LEU A 164 -14.26 17.05 -6.09
N PHE A 165 -13.78 17.48 -7.26
CA PHE A 165 -12.34 17.53 -7.56
C PHE A 165 -11.59 18.48 -6.63
N ARG A 166 -12.14 19.68 -6.38
CA ARG A 166 -11.56 20.63 -5.42
C ARG A 166 -11.53 20.07 -4.01
N ILE A 167 -12.59 19.39 -3.58
CA ILE A 167 -12.65 18.72 -2.27
C ILE A 167 -11.60 17.63 -2.19
N LEU A 168 -11.48 16.77 -3.21
CA LEU A 168 -10.50 15.69 -3.25
C LEU A 168 -9.07 16.23 -3.09
N ILE A 169 -8.67 17.20 -3.91
CA ILE A 169 -7.32 17.79 -3.83
C ILE A 169 -7.07 18.40 -2.46
N THR A 170 -8.06 19.10 -1.89
CA THR A 170 -7.94 19.69 -0.55
C THR A 170 -7.71 18.62 0.51
N LEU A 171 -8.45 17.52 0.45
CA LEU A 171 -8.29 16.39 1.37
C LEU A 171 -6.94 15.69 1.18
N VAL A 172 -6.44 15.56 -0.05
CA VAL A 172 -5.11 15.00 -0.34
C VAL A 172 -4.00 15.88 0.25
N ILE A 173 -4.10 17.21 0.11
CA ILE A 173 -3.13 18.14 0.73
C ILE A 173 -3.15 18.00 2.26
N LEU A 174 -4.35 17.92 2.84
CA LEU A 174 -4.54 17.75 4.28
C LEU A 174 -4.01 16.40 4.79
N ASP A 175 -4.17 15.33 4.02
CA ASP A 175 -3.63 14.00 4.29
C ASP A 175 -2.10 14.01 4.32
N VAL A 176 -1.47 14.56 3.28
CA VAL A 176 0.00 14.68 3.20
C VAL A 176 0.53 15.53 4.36
N LEU A 177 -0.13 16.65 4.67
CA LEU A 177 0.24 17.50 5.79
C LEU A 177 0.17 16.74 7.11
N GLY A 178 -0.92 16.01 7.37
CA GLY A 178 -1.09 15.22 8.58
C GLY A 178 -0.03 14.11 8.71
N THR A 179 0.23 13.41 7.62
CA THR A 179 1.17 12.28 7.59
C THR A 179 2.62 12.69 7.80
N ILE A 180 3.03 13.85 7.29
CA ILE A 180 4.40 14.36 7.50
C ILE A 180 4.53 15.08 8.85
N SER A 181 3.54 15.90 9.23
CA SER A 181 3.62 16.71 10.46
C SER A 181 3.55 15.87 11.73
N LEU A 182 2.74 14.81 11.76
CA LEU A 182 2.54 13.97 12.94
C LEU A 182 3.83 13.34 13.48
N PRO A 183 4.67 12.64 12.69
CA PRO A 183 5.93 12.06 13.20
C PRO A 183 6.92 13.14 13.66
N ILE A 184 6.99 14.29 12.97
CA ILE A 184 7.87 15.40 13.33
C ILE A 184 7.44 16.00 14.67
N LEU A 185 6.16 16.33 14.83
CA LEU A 185 5.65 16.98 16.03
C LEU A 185 5.66 16.03 17.23
N SER A 186 5.43 14.72 16.99
CA SER A 186 5.59 13.68 18.00
C SER A 186 7.04 13.54 18.46
N ARG A 187 8.04 13.71 17.58
CA ARG A 187 9.46 13.68 17.94
C ARG A 187 9.85 14.88 18.81
N ILE A 188 9.38 16.08 18.45
CA ILE A 188 9.67 17.30 19.21
C ILE A 188 9.06 17.23 20.61
N THR A 189 7.80 16.78 20.70
CA THR A 189 7.06 16.70 21.97
C THR A 189 7.58 15.59 22.88
N PHE A 190 8.23 14.56 22.33
CA PHE A 190 8.86 13.50 23.13
C PHE A 190 10.11 13.99 23.89
N ASN A 191 10.77 15.04 23.42
CA ASN A 191 12.01 15.57 24.00
C ASN A 191 11.76 16.68 25.05
N ARG A 192 10.51 16.85 25.48
CA ARG A 192 10.09 17.65 26.65
C ARG A 192 9.49 16.72 27.69
#